data_AF-A0AAW6BE23-F1
#
_entry.id   AF-A0AAW6BE23-F1
#
_cell.length_a   1.000
_cell.length_b   1.000
_cell.length_c   1.000
_cell.angle_alpha   90.00
_cell.angle_beta   90.00
_cell.angle_gamma   90.00
#
_symmetry.space_group_name_H-M   'P 1'
#
loop_
_entity.id
_entity.type
_entity.pdbx_description
1 polymer ?
#
loop_
_entity_poly.entity_id
_entity_poly.type
_entity_poly.pdbx_seq_one_letter_code
_entity_poly.pdbx_strand_id
1 'polypeptide(L)'
;KNINNFSDGEIIRIATICVNYLFNIDDKHDFQDKEVEQIFLLLKSLEPIPAFLMYKLLGKFYLAISKDQKRDAEEIKNVLRLTGYTEVAQRLEI
;
A
#
# COMPACT_ATOMS: atom_id res chain seq x y z
N LYS A 1 -17.11 -6.40 -7.23
CA LYS A 1 -17.75 -6.73 -5.92
C LYS A 1 -17.19 -5.79 -4.87
N ASN A 2 -18.00 -5.31 -3.92
CA ASN A 2 -17.51 -4.47 -2.82
C ASN A 2 -16.68 -5.35 -1.87
N ILE A 3 -15.40 -5.01 -1.66
CA ILE A 3 -14.49 -5.78 -0.80
C ILE A 3 -14.91 -5.72 0.68
N ASN A 4 -15.66 -4.70 1.08
CA ASN A 4 -16.16 -4.54 2.44
C ASN A 4 -17.28 -5.54 2.80
N ASN A 5 -17.69 -6.40 1.87
CA ASN A 5 -18.63 -7.49 2.14
C ASN A 5 -17.94 -8.78 2.61
N PHE A 6 -16.60 -8.83 2.61
CA PHE A 6 -15.83 -9.96 3.13
C PHE A 6 -15.52 -9.79 4.62
N SER A 7 -15.10 -10.86 5.28
CA SER A 7 -14.60 -10.78 6.65
C SER A 7 -13.26 -10.04 6.71
N ASP A 8 -12.95 -9.42 7.85
CA ASP A 8 -11.67 -8.71 8.04
C ASP A 8 -10.44 -9.57 7.70
N GLY A 9 -10.48 -10.86 8.03
CA GLY A 9 -9.39 -11.79 7.73
C GLY A 9 -9.21 -12.03 6.22
N GLU A 10 -10.29 -12.11 5.45
CA GLU A 10 -10.24 -12.19 4.00
C GLU A 10 -9.74 -10.89 3.38
N ILE A 11 -10.20 -9.74 3.88
CA ILE A 11 -9.76 -8.41 3.44
C ILE A 11 -8.26 -8.24 3.69
N ILE A 12 -7.78 -8.60 4.88
CA ILE A 12 -6.36 -8.61 5.24
C ILE A 12 -5.54 -9.46 4.28
N ARG A 13 -6.03 -10.65 3.95
CA ARG A 13 -5.34 -11.56 3.03
C ARG A 13 -5.23 -10.98 1.62
N ILE A 14 -6.32 -10.39 1.12
CA ILE A 14 -6.34 -9.70 -0.17
C ILE A 14 -5.40 -8.50 -0.16
N ALA A 15 -5.49 -7.63 0.86
CA ALA A 15 -4.65 -6.45 0.99
C ALA A 15 -3.15 -6.80 1.10
N THR A 16 -2.82 -7.90 1.79
CA THR A 16 -1.46 -8.43 1.86
C THR A 16 -0.95 -8.85 0.48
N ILE A 17 -1.76 -9.56 -0.31
CA ILE A 17 -1.40 -9.93 -1.68
C ILE A 17 -1.16 -8.69 -2.54
N CYS A 18 -2.04 -7.70 -2.45
CA CYS A 18 -1.92 -6.42 -3.15
C CYS A 18 -0.61 -5.70 -2.80
N VAL A 19 -0.30 -5.53 -1.51
CA VAL A 19 0.93 -4.85 -1.07
C VAL A 19 2.17 -5.64 -1.48
N ASN A 20 2.15 -6.97 -1.40
CA ASN A 20 3.26 -7.80 -1.84
C ASN A 20 3.47 -7.69 -3.36
N TYR A 21 2.40 -7.59 -4.15
CA TYR A 21 2.52 -7.35 -5.58
C TYR A 21 3.21 -6.02 -5.86
N LEU A 22 2.78 -4.94 -5.21
CA LEU A 22 3.40 -3.61 -5.34
C LEU A 22 4.86 -3.59 -4.90
N PHE A 23 5.23 -4.34 -3.86
CA PHE A 23 6.63 -4.47 -3.42
C PHE A 23 7.53 -5.16 -4.45
N ASN A 24 6.97 -6.07 -5.26
CA ASN A 24 7.72 -6.84 -6.25
C ASN A 24 7.59 -6.28 -7.68
N ILE A 25 6.94 -5.13 -7.86
CA ILE A 25 6.98 -4.39 -9.13
C ILE A 25 8.43 -3.92 -9.32
N ASP A 26 9.12 -4.54 -10.28
CA ASP A 26 10.47 -4.15 -10.72
C ASP A 26 10.39 -3.32 -12.01
N ASP A 27 11.54 -2.92 -12.55
CA ASP A 27 11.69 -2.16 -13.80
C ASP A 27 10.97 -2.77 -15.03
N LYS A 28 10.45 -4.01 -14.96
CA LYS A 28 9.71 -4.67 -16.03
C LYS A 28 8.20 -4.50 -15.95
N HIS A 29 7.67 -4.04 -14.82
CA HIS A 29 6.24 -3.77 -14.64
C HIS A 29 6.04 -2.30 -14.30
N ASP A 30 5.38 -1.57 -15.19
CA ASP A 30 5.09 -0.15 -14.96
C ASP A 30 3.93 -0.03 -13.97
N PHE A 31 4.04 0.91 -13.02
CA PHE A 31 2.93 1.31 -12.17
C PHE A 31 1.72 1.86 -12.96
N GLN A 32 1.87 2.09 -14.26
CA GLN A 32 0.81 2.47 -15.19
C GLN A 32 -0.07 1.30 -15.68
N ASP A 33 0.19 0.06 -15.27
CA ASP A 33 -0.66 -1.06 -15.64
C ASP A 33 -2.08 -0.96 -15.03
N LYS A 34 -3.10 -1.38 -15.78
CA LYS A 34 -4.51 -1.26 -15.35
C LYS A 34 -4.79 -2.10 -14.09
N GLU A 35 -4.12 -3.23 -13.98
CA GLU A 35 -4.16 -4.14 -12.85
C GLU A 35 -3.61 -3.44 -11.59
N VAL A 36 -2.56 -2.64 -11.75
CA VAL A 36 -1.95 -1.85 -10.66
C VAL A 36 -2.88 -0.72 -10.22
N GLU A 37 -3.54 -0.05 -11.17
CA GLU A 37 -4.57 0.95 -10.86
C GLU A 37 -5.69 0.35 -10.00
N GLN A 38 -6.16 -0.86 -10.34
CA GLN A 38 -7.18 -1.55 -9.55
C GLN A 38 -6.71 -1.88 -8.13
N ILE A 39 -5.44 -2.23 -7.96
CA ILE A 39 -4.86 -2.45 -6.63
C ILE A 39 -4.91 -1.16 -5.80
N PHE A 40 -4.52 -0.02 -6.37
CA PHE A 40 -4.59 1.26 -5.65
C PHE A 40 -6.03 1.65 -5.28
N LEU A 41 -6.98 1.44 -6.18
CA LEU A 41 -8.40 1.66 -5.90
C LEU A 41 -8.90 0.77 -4.77
N LEU A 42 -8.52 -0.50 -4.76
CA LEU A 42 -8.87 -1.46 -3.71
C LEU A 42 -8.32 -1.02 -2.35
N LEU A 43 -7.02 -0.74 -2.26
CA LEU A 43 -6.38 -0.33 -0.99
C LEU A 43 -6.96 0.99 -0.45
N LYS A 44 -7.33 1.92 -1.35
CA LYS A 44 -8.02 3.16 -0.98
C LYS A 44 -9.43 2.91 -0.43
N SER A 45 -10.13 1.89 -0.93
CA SER A 45 -11.53 1.58 -0.58
C SER A 45 -11.72 0.92 0.79
N LEU A 46 -10.64 0.42 1.39
CA LEU A 46 -10.68 -0.23 2.71
C LEU A 46 -11.26 0.72 3.77
N GLU A 47 -12.08 0.17 4.65
CA GLU A 47 -12.68 0.94 5.75
C GLU A 47 -11.61 1.58 6.65
N PRO A 48 -11.89 2.76 7.26
CA PRO A 48 -10.93 3.48 8.10
C PRO A 48 -10.87 2.89 9.52
N ILE A 49 -10.64 1.57 9.63
CA ILE A 49 -10.50 0.89 10.92
C ILE A 49 -9.03 0.55 11.22
N PRO A 50 -8.63 0.45 12.51
CA PRO A 50 -7.23 0.23 12.88
C PRO A 50 -6.59 -1.01 12.24
N ALA A 51 -7.35 -2.08 12.06
CA ALA A 51 -6.88 -3.34 11.46
C ALA A 51 -6.33 -3.17 10.04
N PHE A 52 -6.80 -2.15 9.29
CA PHE A 52 -6.40 -1.94 7.90
C PHE A 52 -5.38 -0.80 7.71
N LEU A 53 -4.99 -0.11 8.79
CA LEU A 53 -4.16 1.08 8.72
C LEU A 53 -2.83 0.84 7.97
N MET A 54 -2.14 -0.25 8.28
CA MET A 54 -0.85 -0.57 7.65
C MET A 54 -0.97 -0.70 6.13
N TYR A 55 -1.98 -1.42 5.64
CA TYR A 55 -2.20 -1.61 4.20
C TYR A 55 -2.53 -0.30 3.49
N LYS A 56 -3.28 0.59 4.16
CA LYS A 56 -3.59 1.92 3.60
C LYS A 56 -2.35 2.81 3.55
N LEU A 57 -1.48 2.76 4.56
CA LEU A 57 -0.20 3.49 4.55
C LEU A 57 0.72 2.99 3.43
N LEU A 58 0.90 1.68 3.31
CA LEU A 58 1.74 1.09 2.26
C LEU A 58 1.15 1.33 0.86
N GLY A 59 -0.16 1.23 0.70
CA GLY A 59 -0.83 1.59 -0.56
C GLY A 59 -0.63 3.04 -0.95
N LYS A 60 -0.70 3.98 0.01
CA LYS A 60 -0.36 5.39 -0.23
C LYS A 60 1.10 5.60 -0.58
N PHE A 61 2.01 4.86 0.08
CA PHE A 61 3.44 4.93 -0.20
C PHE A 61 3.71 4.59 -1.66
N TYR A 62 3.26 3.42 -2.13
CA TYR A 62 3.48 3.01 -3.51
C TYR A 62 2.76 3.90 -4.53
N LEU A 63 1.60 4.45 -4.17
CA LEU A 63 0.93 5.43 -5.02
C LEU A 63 1.75 6.72 -5.16
N ALA A 64 2.40 7.16 -4.09
CA ALA A 64 3.30 8.31 -4.14
C ALA A 64 4.54 8.00 -5.03
N ILE A 65 5.14 6.81 -4.89
CA ILE A 65 6.23 6.34 -5.77
C ILE A 65 5.80 6.39 -7.24
N SER A 66 4.65 5.79 -7.57
CA SER A 66 4.14 5.74 -8.95
C SER A 66 3.90 7.12 -9.60
N LYS A 67 3.77 8.16 -8.78
CA LYS A 67 3.50 9.54 -9.20
C LYS A 67 4.71 10.46 -9.06
N ASP A 68 5.89 9.89 -8.76
CA ASP A 68 7.13 10.62 -8.44
C ASP A 68 6.94 11.65 -7.29
N GLN A 69 6.03 11.36 -6.36
CA GLN A 69 5.72 12.21 -5.20
C GLN A 69 6.63 11.86 -4.02
N LYS A 70 7.95 12.03 -4.19
CA LYS A 70 8.97 11.59 -3.22
C LYS A 70 8.77 12.14 -1.81
N ARG A 71 8.29 13.38 -1.68
CA ARG A 71 7.99 13.99 -0.38
C ARG A 71 6.93 13.21 0.38
N ASP A 72 5.82 12.88 -0.28
CA ASP A 72 4.70 12.16 0.33
C ASP A 72 5.14 10.74 0.74
N ALA A 73 5.96 10.10 -0.09
CA ALA A 73 6.55 8.80 0.22
C ALA A 73 7.46 8.86 1.47
N GLU A 74 8.32 9.88 1.59
CA GLU A 74 9.15 10.09 2.79
C GLU A 74 8.32 10.41 4.04
N GLU A 75 7.27 11.22 3.92
CA GLU A 75 6.36 11.50 5.03
C GLU A 75 5.72 10.21 5.57
N ILE A 76 5.33 9.29 4.68
CA ILE A 76 4.79 7.98 5.09
C ILE A 76 5.86 7.11 5.75
N LYS A 77 7.09 7.05 5.21
CA LYS A 77 8.21 6.34 5.86
C LYS A 77 8.49 6.89 7.27
N ASN A 78 8.41 8.20 7.44
CA ASN A 78 8.57 8.84 8.74
C ASN A 78 7.45 8.47 9.72
N VAL A 79 6.19 8.46 9.29
CA VAL A 79 5.07 7.99 10.12
C VAL A 79 5.28 6.54 10.57
N LEU A 80 5.69 5.66 9.66
CA LEU A 80 5.99 4.25 9.99
C LEU A 80 7.11 4.15 11.03
N ARG A 81 8.19 4.92 10.87
CA ARG A 81 9.30 4.95 11.84
C ARG A 81 8.87 5.46 13.21
N LEU A 82 8.14 6.57 13.27
CA LEU A 82 7.67 7.18 14.52
C LEU A 82 6.70 6.30 15.30
N THR A 83 5.99 5.40 14.61
CA THR A 83 5.01 4.49 15.20
C THR A 83 5.57 3.09 15.49
N GLY A 84 6.88 2.90 15.38
CA GLY A 84 7.58 1.67 15.75
C GLY A 84 7.78 0.66 14.61
N TYR A 85 7.35 0.97 13.39
CA TYR A 85 7.55 0.13 12.19
C TYR A 85 8.84 0.46 11.45
N THR A 86 9.94 0.64 12.20
CA THR A 86 11.24 1.05 11.66
C THR A 86 11.77 0.10 10.59
N GLU A 87 11.69 -1.21 10.80
CA GLU A 87 12.16 -2.22 9.84
C GLU A 87 11.36 -2.18 8.52
N VAL A 88 10.05 -1.98 8.61
CA VAL A 88 9.20 -1.80 7.42
C VAL A 88 9.63 -0.55 6.67
N ALA A 89 9.77 0.58 7.37
CA ALA A 89 10.19 1.85 6.76
C ALA A 89 11.56 1.77 6.09
N GLN A 90 12.51 0.99 6.64
CA GLN A 90 13.85 0.81 6.06
C GLN A 90 13.84 0.04 4.74
N ARG A 91 12.90 -0.89 4.56
CA ARG A 91 12.78 -1.71 3.35
C ARG A 91 12.09 -1.02 2.19
N LEU A 92 11.54 0.18 2.40
CA LEU A 92 10.83 0.95 1.38
C LEU A 92 11.79 1.89 0.64
N GLU A 93 11.89 1.72 -0.68
CA GLU A 93 12.78 2.48 -1.57
C GLU A 93 12.04 3.64 -2.26
N ILE A 94 12.72 4.77 -2.47
CA ILE A 94 12.19 6.01 -3.08
C ILE A 94 13.11 6.46 -4.22
#